data_AF-A0A6P0Q1Q1-F1
#
_entry.id   AF-A0A6P0Q1Q1-F1
#
_cell.length_a   1.000
_cell.length_b   1.000
_cell.length_c   1.000
_cell.angle_alpha   90.00
_cell.angle_beta   90.00
_cell.angle_gamma   90.00
#
_symmetry.space_group_name_H-M   'P 1'
#
loop_
_entity.id
_entity.type
_entity.pdbx_description
1 polymer ?
#
loop_
_entity_poly.entity_id
_entity_poly.type
_entity_poly.pdbx_seq_one_letter_code
_entity_poly.pdbx_strand_id
1 'polypeptide(L)'
;MSYQQVSIQDRTKKFAVRIVKAWVWLEEESKVPRTLANQLLRSGTSIGANCSEAQSAQSRRDFISKYQIALKEARETKYWRLGSDRS
;
A
#
# COMPACT_ATOMS: atom_id res chain seq x y z
N MET A 1 15.99 0.57 -26.51
CA MET A 1 15.79 0.15 -25.11
C MET A 1 14.41 -0.45 -24.99
N SER A 2 14.28 -1.76 -24.72
CA SER A 2 12.99 -2.37 -24.42
C SER A 2 12.54 -1.91 -23.03
N TYR A 3 11.41 -1.21 -22.93
CA TYR A 3 10.81 -0.91 -21.63
C TYR A 3 10.35 -2.23 -21.00
N GLN A 4 11.03 -2.66 -19.94
CA GLN A 4 10.57 -3.79 -19.16
C GLN A 4 9.36 -3.33 -18.35
N GLN A 5 8.17 -3.79 -18.75
CA GLN A 5 6.92 -3.45 -18.08
C GLN A 5 6.93 -4.04 -16.67
N VAL A 6 7.13 -3.19 -15.67
CA VAL A 6 7.09 -3.61 -14.26
C VAL A 6 5.64 -3.92 -13.89
N SER A 7 5.40 -5.15 -13.43
CA SER A 7 4.07 -5.60 -13.04
C SER A 7 3.49 -4.79 -11.89
N ILE A 8 2.17 -4.76 -11.75
CA ILE A 8 1.52 -4.12 -10.60
C ILE A 8 1.93 -4.82 -9.29
N GLN A 9 2.15 -6.14 -9.33
CA GLN A 9 2.59 -6.96 -8.19
C GLN A 9 3.97 -6.51 -7.70
N ASP A 10 4.93 -6.31 -8.60
CA ASP A 10 6.26 -5.85 -8.24
C ASP A 10 6.24 -4.44 -7.66
N ARG A 11 5.42 -3.56 -8.25
CA ARG A 11 5.26 -2.18 -7.78
C ARG A 11 4.67 -2.14 -6.38
N THR A 12 3.61 -2.89 -6.12
CA THR A 12 2.93 -2.90 -4.81
C THR A 12 3.74 -3.64 -3.75
N LYS A 13 4.50 -4.69 -4.11
CA LYS A 13 5.46 -5.33 -3.20
C LYS A 13 6.58 -4.38 -2.77
N LYS A 14 7.19 -3.66 -3.73
CA LYS A 14 8.20 -2.62 -3.43
C LYS A 14 7.60 -1.50 -2.57
N PHE A 15 6.36 -1.12 -2.84
CA PHE A 15 5.65 -0.12 -2.03
C PHE A 15 5.40 -0.60 -0.59
N ALA A 16 4.97 -1.84 -0.38
CA ALA A 16 4.77 -2.42 0.94
C ALA A 16 6.08 -2.40 1.77
N VAL A 17 7.22 -2.75 1.16
CA VAL A 17 8.53 -2.65 1.82
C VAL A 17 8.84 -1.21 2.24
N ARG A 18 8.51 -0.22 1.41
CA ARG A 18 8.70 1.21 1.76
C ARG A 18 7.80 1.63 2.92
N ILE A 19 6.56 1.15 2.97
CA ILE A 19 5.63 1.42 4.06
C ILE A 19 6.16 0.84 5.38
N VAL A 20 6.67 -0.40 5.38
CA VAL A 20 7.27 -1.01 6.57
C VAL A 20 8.46 -0.19 7.05
N LYS A 21 9.36 0.21 6.14
CA LYS A 21 10.51 1.07 6.50
C LYS A 21 10.07 2.42 7.06
N ALA A 22 9.05 3.04 6.47
CA ALA A 22 8.50 4.29 6.97
C ALA A 22 7.87 4.11 8.35
N TRP A 23 7.19 3.00 8.61
CA TRP A 23 6.62 2.69 9.92
C TRP A 23 7.69 2.49 10.99
N VAL A 24 8.76 1.73 10.71
CA VAL A 24 9.90 1.57 11.64
C VAL A 24 10.50 2.92 11.99
N TRP A 25 10.76 3.75 10.98
CA TRP A 25 11.25 5.12 11.21
C TRP A 25 10.27 5.97 12.03
N LEU A 26 8.96 5.87 11.78
CA LEU A 26 7.94 6.59 12.56
C LEU A 26 7.91 6.12 14.02
N GLU A 27 8.14 4.83 14.29
CA GLU A 27 8.18 4.28 15.64
C GLU A 27 9.43 4.73 16.40
N GLU A 28 10.58 4.78 15.73
CA GLU A 28 11.88 5.10 16.35
C GLU A 28 12.11 6.61 16.50
N GLU A 29 11.77 7.40 15.47
CA GLU A 29 12.27 8.78 15.33
C GLU A 29 11.17 9.85 15.37
N SER A 30 9.88 9.47 15.31
CA SER A 30 8.79 10.43 15.21
C SER A 30 7.96 10.55 16.49
N LYS A 31 7.42 11.75 16.73
CA LYS A 31 6.37 11.98 17.75
C LYS A 31 4.97 11.60 17.25
N VAL A 32 4.86 10.92 16.11
CA VAL A 32 3.55 10.54 15.55
C VAL A 32 2.92 9.50 16.46
N PRO A 33 1.64 9.66 16.82
CA PRO A 33 0.92 8.65 17.58
C PRO A 33 1.00 7.27 16.90
N ARG A 34 1.39 6.25 17.68
CA ARG A 34 1.49 4.86 17.20
C ARG A 34 0.22 4.38 16.49
N THR A 35 -0.95 4.83 16.94
CA THR A 35 -2.24 4.56 16.29
C THR A 35 -2.26 5.02 14.82
N LEU A 36 -1.76 6.21 14.51
CA LEU A 36 -1.71 6.74 13.14
C LEU A 36 -0.67 6.01 12.30
N ALA A 37 0.51 5.75 12.86
CA ALA A 37 1.55 4.96 12.18
C ALA A 37 1.00 3.56 11.81
N ASN A 38 0.27 2.92 12.72
CA ASN A 38 -0.35 1.62 12.47
C ASN A 38 -1.43 1.66 11.39
N GLN A 39 -2.19 2.75 11.26
CA GLN A 39 -3.15 2.91 10.15
C GLN A 39 -2.42 2.98 8.80
N LEU A 40 -1.32 3.73 8.73
CA LEU A 40 -0.48 3.81 7.53
C LEU A 40 0.12 2.44 7.17
N LEU A 41 0.65 1.71 8.16
CA LEU A 41 1.24 0.39 7.96
C LEU A 41 0.21 -0.60 7.39
N ARG A 42 -0.97 -0.67 8.01
CA ARG A 42 -2.03 -1.61 7.62
C ARG A 42 -2.55 -1.31 6.23
N SER A 43 -2.99 -0.07 5.98
CA SER A 43 -3.52 0.32 4.67
C SER A 43 -2.47 0.17 3.58
N GLY A 44 -1.23 0.62 3.81
CA GLY A 44 -0.18 0.60 2.80
C GLY A 44 0.30 -0.81 2.41
N THR A 45 0.33 -1.75 3.35
CA THR A 45 0.69 -3.15 3.07
C THR A 45 -0.49 -3.95 2.48
N SER A 46 -1.73 -3.61 2.85
CA SER A 46 -2.97 -4.24 2.34
C SER A 46 -3.13 -4.10 0.82
N ILE A 47 -2.60 -3.02 0.21
CA ILE A 47 -2.60 -2.82 -1.25
C ILE A 47 -1.92 -4.01 -1.96
N GLY A 48 -0.70 -4.34 -1.53
CA GLY A 48 0.08 -5.43 -2.13
C GLY A 48 -0.55 -6.79 -1.88
N ALA A 49 -1.07 -7.01 -0.67
CA ALA A 49 -1.78 -8.24 -0.32
C ALA A 49 -2.98 -8.49 -1.24
N ASN A 50 -3.87 -7.50 -1.40
CA ASN A 50 -5.05 -7.62 -2.26
C ASN A 50 -4.68 -7.77 -3.74
N CYS A 51 -3.66 -7.07 -4.24
CA CYS A 51 -3.16 -7.28 -5.61
C CYS A 51 -2.61 -8.69 -5.83
N SER A 52 -1.98 -9.28 -4.81
CA SER A 52 -1.48 -10.66 -4.84
C SER A 52 -2.64 -11.66 -4.83
N GLU A 53 -3.62 -11.47 -3.93
CA GLU A 53 -4.82 -12.33 -3.87
C GLU A 53 -5.60 -12.33 -5.19
N ALA A 54 -5.67 -11.19 -5.87
CA ALA A 54 -6.31 -11.09 -7.17
C ALA A 54 -5.69 -12.02 -8.22
N GLN A 55 -4.40 -12.40 -8.10
CA GLN A 55 -3.76 -13.35 -9.02
C GLN A 55 -4.28 -14.78 -8.87
N SER A 56 -4.86 -15.10 -7.71
CA SER A 56 -5.47 -16.40 -7.42
C SER A 56 -7.00 -16.34 -7.46
N ALA A 57 -7.57 -15.28 -8.06
CA ALA A 57 -9.02 -15.07 -8.07
C ALA A 57 -9.76 -16.18 -8.83
N GLN A 58 -10.88 -16.64 -8.27
CA GLN A 58 -11.67 -17.74 -8.84
C GLN A 58 -12.62 -17.29 -9.97
N SER A 59 -12.79 -15.97 -10.15
CA SER A 59 -13.62 -15.41 -11.20
C SER A 59 -13.18 -13.98 -11.55
N ARG A 60 -13.65 -13.47 -12.70
CA ARG A 60 -13.43 -12.06 -13.07
C ARG A 60 -14.02 -11.08 -12.06
N ARG A 61 -15.16 -11.42 -11.44
CA ARG A 61 -15.80 -10.57 -10.42
C ARG A 61 -14.93 -10.50 -9.16
N ASP A 62 -14.41 -11.65 -8.73
CA ASP A 62 -13.50 -11.73 -7.58
C ASP A 62 -12.19 -10.96 -7.84
N PHE A 63 -11.59 -11.14 -9.03
CA PHE A 63 -10.42 -10.36 -9.47
C PHE A 63 -10.66 -8.84 -9.34
N ILE A 64 -11.77 -8.34 -9.89
CA ILE A 64 -12.13 -6.92 -9.84
C ILE A 64 -12.34 -6.47 -8.40
N SER A 65 -13.05 -7.26 -7.59
CA SER A 65 -13.32 -6.97 -6.18
C SER A 65 -12.02 -6.78 -5.38
N LYS A 66 -11.04 -7.68 -5.54
CA LYS A 66 -9.73 -7.58 -4.88
C LYS A 66 -8.97 -6.30 -5.28
N TYR A 67 -8.99 -5.93 -6.57
CA TYR A 67 -8.38 -4.68 -7.01
C TYR A 67 -9.14 -3.42 -6.53
N GLN A 68 -10.46 -3.49 -6.36
CA GLN A 68 -11.23 -2.40 -5.75
C GLN A 68 -10.87 -2.20 -4.28
N ILE A 69 -10.65 -3.29 -3.53
CA ILE A 69 -10.16 -3.22 -2.16
C ILE A 69 -8.76 -2.60 -2.14
N ALA A 70 -7.84 -3.07 -3.00
CA ALA A 70 -6.49 -2.48 -3.11
C ALA A 70 -6.53 -0.97 -3.43
N LEU A 71 -7.47 -0.53 -4.27
CA LEU A 71 -7.66 0.90 -4.58
C LEU A 71 -8.18 1.69 -3.38
N LYS A 72 -9.10 1.13 -2.59
CA LYS A 72 -9.57 1.75 -1.35
C LYS A 72 -8.41 1.94 -0.38
N GLU A 73 -7.61 0.90 -0.18
CA GLU A 73 -6.43 0.92 0.71
C GLU A 73 -5.38 1.93 0.24
N ALA A 74 -5.20 2.08 -1.09
CA ALA A 74 -4.32 3.10 -1.65
C ALA A 74 -4.80 4.53 -1.36
N ARG A 75 -6.12 4.77 -1.39
CA ARG A 75 -6.70 6.07 -1.03
C ARG A 75 -6.53 6.37 0.45
N GLU A 76 -6.74 5.38 1.31
CA GLU A 76 -6.53 5.51 2.74
C GLU A 76 -5.05 5.75 3.08
N THR A 77 -4.14 4.99 2.48
CA THR A 77 -2.69 5.19 2.61
C THR A 77 -2.28 6.61 2.18
N LYS A 78 -2.88 7.14 1.10
CA LYS A 78 -2.65 8.51 0.65
C LYS A 78 -3.16 9.53 1.66
N TYR A 79 -4.33 9.32 2.28
CA TYR A 79 -4.86 10.17 3.33
C TYR A 79 -3.94 10.21 4.56
N TRP A 80 -3.40 9.05 4.97
CA TRP A 80 -2.49 8.95 6.11
C TRP A 80 -1.06 9.43 5.83
N ARG A 81 -0.71 9.75 4.58
CA ARG A 81 0.58 10.35 4.26
C ARG A 81 0.67 11.72 4.91
N LEU A 82 1.14 11.72 6.16
CA LEU A 82 1.42 12.87 6.98
C LEU A 82 2.28 13.86 6.20
N GLY A 83 1.68 14.99 5.81
CA GLY A 83 2.40 16.20 5.45
C GLY A 83 3.01 16.28 4.05
N SER A 84 2.20 16.30 3.00
CA SER A 84 2.63 16.97 1.75
C SER A 84 1.58 17.88 1.13
N ASP A 85 0.54 18.26 1.87
CA ASP A 85 -0.43 19.30 1.47
C ASP A 85 -0.25 20.57 2.31
N ARG A 86 1.03 20.85 2.65
CA ARG A 86 1.49 22.14 3.14
C ARG A 86 2.60 22.63 2.22
N SER A 87 2.22 22.96 0.98
CA SER A 87 2.99 23.80 0.06
C SER A 87 2.01 24.53 -0.83
#